data_AF-A0A3Q8IC59-F1
#
_entry.id   AF-A0A3Q8IC59-F1
#
_cell.length_a   1.000
_cell.length_b   1.000
_cell.length_c   1.000
_cell.angle_alpha   90.00
_cell.angle_beta   90.00
_cell.angle_gamma   90.00
#
_symmetry.space_group_name_H-M   'P 1'
#
loop_
_entity.id
_entity.type
_entity.pdbx_description
1 polymer ?
#
loop_
_entity_poly.entity_id
_entity_poly.type
_entity_poly.pdbx_seq_one_letter_code
_entity_poly.pdbx_strand_id
1 'polypeptide(L)'
;MRAVVSAVLQPSSAVGALRCQARLITRLYTSYFKGELFPNQLVRPLERLPRGVSLAAARKGQLAAAPSSSGPGKPATAASPEVVAWGDVDSTDLVHANEQSRAVAPQAGLAPRRPYVPLGEVAKMELQGDYLTEGGLHQEALEYYGVVAKAYELAYPKDHPQVAGIRLKLAGAFRRTGRLASSKTNCEAALQMLDNAVQPPLELIVEALFELGLTSEAMSDDAAGTVFEEAVALVDMFHNSGQSHKMLRLLPRLGRRFNLNFEEKFVYFSPFDYDRVFALADQCLERAEVFYQARNDRAGVMRVLQQRKELIDKKFFNMRDFAGRIHTMRGHWKRRAQVLTNAPTPDELLRYSPTIHQVYRDFKYELNAPIGREKEVQPGVNRVVHDMGNPYRRNGVRSQRMFRDAEKNFEKYIRADAFEA
;
A
#
# COMPACT_ATOMS: atom_id res chain seq x y z
N MET A 1 55.79 7.66 -33.57
CA MET A 1 57.08 6.96 -33.77
C MET A 1 57.16 5.70 -32.92
N ARG A 2 56.88 4.52 -33.49
CA ARG A 2 57.70 3.30 -33.42
C ARG A 2 57.04 2.25 -34.32
N ALA A 3 57.88 1.44 -34.94
CA ALA A 3 57.68 0.86 -36.26
C ALA A 3 56.86 -0.44 -36.26
N VAL A 4 56.32 -0.68 -37.46
CA VAL A 4 56.00 -1.95 -38.11
C VAL A 4 56.88 -3.12 -37.64
N VAL A 5 56.26 -4.31 -37.48
CA VAL A 5 56.66 -5.60 -38.09
C VAL A 5 55.68 -6.65 -37.53
N SER A 6 54.87 -7.25 -38.40
CA SER A 6 54.28 -8.55 -38.11
C SER A 6 54.43 -9.41 -39.34
N ALA A 7 55.17 -10.49 -39.16
CA ALA A 7 55.63 -11.40 -40.19
C ALA A 7 54.47 -12.18 -40.81
N VAL A 8 54.58 -12.39 -42.11
CA VAL A 8 53.82 -13.37 -42.87
C VAL A 8 54.18 -14.77 -42.35
N LEU A 9 53.22 -15.47 -41.78
CA LEU A 9 53.26 -16.93 -41.66
C LEU A 9 52.07 -17.51 -42.42
N GLN A 10 52.36 -18.26 -43.48
CA GLN A 10 51.39 -19.03 -44.25
C GLN A 10 50.88 -20.26 -43.47
N PRO A 11 49.72 -20.84 -43.86
CA PRO A 11 48.89 -21.66 -42.99
C PRO A 11 49.32 -23.13 -43.03
N SER A 12 49.54 -23.74 -41.85
CA SER A 12 49.65 -25.19 -41.71
C SER A 12 48.38 -25.76 -41.04
N SER A 13 47.63 -26.49 -41.85
CA SER A 13 46.85 -27.70 -41.52
C SER A 13 46.06 -27.73 -40.19
N ALA A 14 44.75 -27.51 -40.33
CA ALA A 14 43.67 -28.31 -39.75
C ALA A 14 43.86 -28.89 -38.33
N VAL A 15 43.44 -28.12 -37.33
CA VAL A 15 42.51 -28.64 -36.32
C VAL A 15 41.35 -27.66 -36.30
N GLY A 16 40.19 -28.10 -36.78
CA GLY A 16 38.95 -27.32 -36.79
C GLY A 16 38.50 -27.06 -35.36
N ALA A 17 39.10 -26.07 -34.70
CA ALA A 17 38.46 -25.41 -33.58
C ALA A 17 37.25 -24.68 -34.19
N LEU A 18 36.07 -25.30 -34.08
CA LEU A 18 34.79 -24.61 -34.21
C LEU A 18 34.83 -23.45 -33.21
N ARG A 19 35.35 -22.30 -33.64
CA ARG A 19 35.13 -21.03 -32.98
C ARG A 19 33.62 -20.87 -33.00
N CYS A 20 32.97 -21.23 -31.89
CA CYS A 20 31.60 -20.85 -31.64
C CYS A 20 31.57 -19.33 -31.76
N GLN A 21 31.20 -18.82 -32.94
CA GLN A 21 30.90 -17.42 -33.11
C GLN A 21 29.86 -17.11 -32.04
N ALA A 22 30.20 -16.22 -31.12
CA ALA A 22 29.28 -15.76 -30.11
C ALA A 22 28.08 -15.18 -30.87
N ARG A 23 26.99 -15.96 -30.96
CA ARG A 23 25.79 -15.53 -31.66
C ARG A 23 25.24 -14.34 -30.89
N LEU A 24 25.37 -13.15 -31.46
CA LEU A 24 24.70 -11.96 -30.99
C LEU A 24 23.21 -12.11 -31.33
N ILE A 25 22.47 -12.78 -30.44
CA ILE A 25 21.02 -12.96 -30.59
C ILE A 25 20.34 -11.71 -30.02
N THR A 26 19.74 -10.90 -30.88
CA THR A 26 18.84 -9.80 -30.49
C THR A 26 17.38 -10.23 -30.64
N ARG A 27 16.49 -9.66 -29.83
CA ARG A 27 15.04 -9.89 -29.95
C ARG A 27 14.44 -8.83 -30.88
N LEU A 28 13.85 -9.26 -32.01
CA LEU A 28 13.17 -8.38 -32.97
C LEU A 28 11.71 -8.08 -32.60
N TYR A 29 11.13 -8.85 -31.67
CA TYR A 29 9.73 -8.76 -31.24
C TYR A 29 8.68 -8.81 -32.38
N THR A 30 9.00 -9.47 -33.50
CA THR A 30 8.09 -9.61 -34.66
C THR A 30 6.91 -10.54 -34.41
N SER A 31 7.13 -11.63 -33.67
CA SER A 31 6.08 -12.55 -33.24
C SER A 31 5.53 -12.13 -31.87
N TYR A 32 4.34 -12.62 -31.53
CA TYR A 32 3.75 -12.41 -30.20
C TYR A 32 4.74 -12.76 -29.08
N PHE A 33 5.04 -11.77 -28.24
CA PHE A 33 5.92 -11.91 -27.09
C PHE A 33 5.10 -11.78 -25.81
N LYS A 34 5.09 -12.86 -25.01
CA LYS A 34 4.41 -12.86 -23.71
C LYS A 34 5.16 -11.95 -22.74
N GLY A 35 4.43 -11.06 -22.07
CA GLY A 35 4.99 -10.18 -21.03
C GLY A 35 5.67 -10.97 -19.89
N GLU A 36 6.72 -10.39 -19.34
CA GLU A 36 7.46 -10.97 -18.21
C GLU A 36 6.76 -10.63 -16.89
N LEU A 37 6.74 -11.59 -15.95
CA LEU A 37 6.19 -11.38 -14.61
C LEU A 37 7.20 -10.58 -13.79
N PHE A 38 6.82 -9.36 -13.39
CA PHE A 38 7.70 -8.47 -12.65
C PHE A 38 7.03 -7.92 -11.39
N PRO A 39 7.76 -7.70 -10.27
CA PRO A 39 7.15 -7.30 -8.99
C PRO A 39 6.37 -5.98 -9.01
N ASN A 40 6.55 -5.13 -10.03
CA ASN A 40 5.77 -3.92 -10.18
C ASN A 40 4.29 -4.17 -10.56
N GLN A 41 3.95 -5.38 -11.03
CA GLN A 41 2.59 -5.80 -11.39
C GLN A 41 1.77 -6.27 -10.17
N LEU A 42 2.29 -6.14 -8.94
CA LEU A 42 1.57 -6.51 -7.74
C LEU A 42 0.28 -5.69 -7.58
N VAL A 43 -0.81 -6.38 -7.28
CA VAL A 43 -2.10 -5.73 -7.00
C VAL A 43 -2.00 -4.99 -5.69
N ARG A 44 -2.29 -3.69 -5.72
CA ARG A 44 -2.16 -2.80 -4.56
C ARG A 44 -3.50 -2.61 -3.90
N PRO A 45 -3.55 -2.63 -2.55
CA PRO A 45 -4.76 -2.28 -1.84
C PRO A 45 -5.01 -0.77 -1.98
N LEU A 46 -6.29 -0.40 -2.11
CA LEU A 46 -6.72 0.99 -1.99
C LEU A 46 -6.66 1.41 -0.53
N GLU A 47 -6.11 2.59 -0.27
CA GLU A 47 -6.16 3.19 1.06
C GLU A 47 -7.57 3.68 1.38
N ARG A 48 -8.01 3.46 2.62
CA ARG A 48 -9.36 3.75 3.07
C ARG A 48 -9.34 4.49 4.39
N LEU A 49 -10.38 5.26 4.65
CA LEU A 49 -10.55 5.89 5.95
C LEU A 49 -10.70 4.82 7.07
N PRO A 50 -10.18 5.11 8.28
CA PRO A 50 -10.41 4.27 9.44
C PRO A 50 -11.90 4.13 9.76
N ARG A 51 -12.29 2.97 10.29
CA ARG A 51 -13.68 2.76 10.74
C ARG A 51 -14.00 3.72 11.89
N GLY A 52 -15.17 4.34 11.83
CA GLY A 52 -15.66 5.28 12.86
C GLY A 52 -15.31 6.75 12.60
N VAL A 53 -14.46 7.05 11.62
CA VAL A 53 -14.21 8.43 11.18
C VAL A 53 -15.10 8.74 9.98
N SER A 54 -16.14 9.56 10.19
CA SER A 54 -16.93 10.12 9.08
C SER A 54 -16.13 11.19 8.34
N LEU A 55 -16.31 11.32 7.04
CA LEU A 55 -15.59 12.33 6.24
C LEU A 55 -15.96 13.77 6.66
N ALA A 56 -17.20 14.04 7.06
CA ALA A 56 -17.62 15.32 7.61
C ALA A 56 -16.87 15.70 8.90
N ALA A 57 -16.57 14.72 9.76
CA ALA A 57 -15.73 14.92 10.95
C ALA A 57 -14.25 15.11 10.59
N ALA A 58 -13.75 14.32 9.64
CA ALA A 58 -12.38 14.41 9.15
C ALA A 58 -12.09 15.79 8.53
N ARG A 59 -13.03 16.34 7.76
CA ARG A 59 -12.94 17.70 7.17
C ARG A 59 -12.88 18.80 8.22
N LYS A 60 -13.56 18.63 9.37
CA LYS A 60 -13.51 19.57 10.50
C LYS A 60 -12.27 19.42 11.38
N GLY A 61 -11.36 18.51 11.06
CA GLY A 61 -10.20 18.18 11.90
C GLY A 61 -10.58 17.51 13.23
N GLN A 62 -11.82 17.05 13.38
CA GLN A 62 -12.29 16.38 14.59
C GLN A 62 -12.05 14.89 14.45
N LEU A 63 -10.99 14.39 15.09
CA LEU A 63 -10.83 12.96 15.36
C LEU A 63 -11.87 12.58 16.41
N ALA A 64 -13.04 12.12 15.98
CA ALA A 64 -13.97 11.46 16.89
C ALA A 64 -13.29 10.18 17.38
N ALA A 65 -12.77 10.20 18.61
CA ALA A 65 -12.32 9.00 19.29
C ALA A 65 -13.51 8.04 19.35
N ALA A 66 -13.37 6.87 18.73
CA ALA A 66 -14.27 5.76 19.02
C ALA A 66 -14.26 5.53 20.54
N PRO A 67 -15.41 5.29 21.19
CA PRO A 67 -15.40 4.94 22.60
C PRO A 67 -14.55 3.68 22.77
N SER A 68 -13.46 3.80 23.52
CA SER A 68 -12.68 2.66 23.95
C SER A 68 -13.57 1.79 24.82
N SER A 69 -14.17 0.76 24.23
CA SER A 69 -14.86 -0.29 24.97
C SER A 69 -13.82 -1.16 25.70
N SER A 70 -13.21 -0.60 26.74
CA SER A 70 -12.46 -1.33 27.75
C SER A 70 -13.40 -1.66 28.91
N GLY A 71 -14.15 -2.75 28.76
CA GLY A 71 -14.98 -3.33 29.80
C GLY A 71 -15.29 -4.80 29.46
N PRO A 72 -15.19 -5.74 30.41
CA PRO A 72 -15.48 -7.15 30.17
C PRO A 72 -17.00 -7.35 30.15
N GLY A 73 -17.63 -6.93 29.06
CA GLY A 73 -19.04 -7.14 28.76
C GLY A 73 -19.19 -8.31 27.80
N LYS A 74 -20.07 -9.26 28.15
CA LYS A 74 -20.40 -10.50 27.44
C LYS A 74 -20.49 -10.32 25.90
N PRO A 75 -20.05 -11.33 25.11
CA PRO A 75 -20.08 -11.22 23.66
C PRO A 75 -21.52 -11.19 23.16
N ALA A 76 -21.94 -10.04 22.64
CA ALA A 76 -23.04 -9.98 21.69
C ALA A 76 -22.64 -10.82 20.47
N THR A 77 -23.56 -11.67 20.03
CA THR A 77 -23.43 -12.65 18.94
C THR A 77 -22.73 -12.07 17.71
N ALA A 78 -21.42 -12.29 17.64
CA ALA A 78 -20.66 -12.24 16.41
C ALA A 78 -21.16 -13.39 15.54
N ALA A 79 -21.64 -13.07 14.33
CA ALA A 79 -21.83 -14.07 13.30
C ALA A 79 -20.49 -14.82 13.14
N SER A 80 -20.52 -16.12 13.44
CA SER A 80 -19.40 -17.03 13.30
C SER A 80 -18.77 -16.86 11.91
N PRO A 81 -17.43 -16.84 11.76
CA PRO A 81 -16.84 -17.00 10.45
C PRO A 81 -17.31 -18.35 9.90
N GLU A 82 -17.92 -18.30 8.72
CA GLU A 82 -18.34 -19.46 7.96
C GLU A 82 -17.13 -20.40 7.84
N VAL A 83 -17.21 -21.55 8.51
CA VAL A 83 -16.19 -22.59 8.44
C VAL A 83 -16.24 -23.13 7.02
N VAL A 84 -15.34 -22.65 6.16
CA VAL A 84 -15.12 -23.25 4.84
C VAL A 84 -14.61 -24.67 5.08
N ALA A 85 -15.53 -25.64 4.94
CA ALA A 85 -15.20 -27.04 4.97
C ALA A 85 -14.39 -27.38 3.71
N TRP A 86 -13.19 -27.92 3.90
CA TRP A 86 -12.25 -28.33 2.85
C TRP A 86 -12.66 -29.64 2.18
N GLY A 87 -13.95 -29.78 1.82
CA GLY A 87 -14.53 -31.04 1.31
C GLY A 87 -14.56 -31.17 -0.22
N ASP A 88 -14.58 -30.07 -0.98
CA ASP A 88 -14.90 -30.10 -2.42
C ASP A 88 -13.75 -29.62 -3.31
N VAL A 89 -12.50 -30.02 -3.00
CA VAL A 89 -11.34 -29.75 -3.86
C VAL A 89 -11.13 -30.84 -4.92
N ASP A 90 -11.83 -31.98 -4.82
CA ASP A 90 -11.60 -33.14 -5.69
C ASP A 90 -12.70 -33.39 -6.75
N SER A 91 -13.73 -32.55 -6.85
CA SER A 91 -14.80 -32.73 -7.85
C SER A 91 -14.49 -32.01 -9.16
N THR A 92 -13.73 -32.65 -10.04
CA THR A 92 -13.49 -32.20 -11.43
C THR A 92 -14.52 -32.75 -12.41
N ASP A 93 -15.82 -32.51 -12.19
CA ASP A 93 -16.87 -32.87 -13.15
C ASP A 93 -17.52 -31.61 -13.74
N LEU A 94 -17.11 -31.29 -14.97
CA LEU A 94 -17.55 -30.14 -15.78
C LEU A 94 -18.86 -30.38 -16.56
N VAL A 95 -19.73 -31.28 -16.12
CA VAL A 95 -20.88 -31.73 -16.94
C VAL A 95 -22.18 -31.86 -16.17
N HIS A 96 -22.62 -30.83 -15.43
CA HIS A 96 -24.05 -30.69 -15.08
C HIS A 96 -24.43 -29.21 -14.92
N ALA A 97 -24.51 -28.48 -16.04
CA ALA A 97 -24.96 -27.09 -16.06
C ALA A 97 -26.01 -26.84 -17.14
N ASN A 98 -26.97 -27.77 -17.28
CA ASN A 98 -28.15 -27.48 -18.09
C ASN A 98 -29.35 -28.35 -17.67
N GLU A 99 -29.78 -28.23 -16.42
CA GLU A 99 -31.10 -28.66 -16.02
C GLU A 99 -31.48 -27.96 -14.71
N GLN A 100 -32.71 -27.45 -14.66
CA GLN A 100 -33.39 -26.87 -13.49
C GLN A 100 -33.27 -25.34 -13.32
N SER A 101 -33.96 -24.65 -14.22
CA SER A 101 -34.87 -23.57 -13.85
C SER A 101 -35.84 -24.03 -12.75
N ARG A 102 -35.44 -23.91 -11.47
CA ARG A 102 -36.36 -23.99 -10.34
C ARG A 102 -36.08 -22.85 -9.38
N ALA A 103 -37.15 -22.16 -9.00
CA ALA A 103 -37.17 -21.10 -8.01
C ALA A 103 -36.52 -21.58 -6.70
N VAL A 104 -35.34 -21.05 -6.39
CA VAL A 104 -34.66 -21.27 -5.11
C VAL A 104 -35.00 -20.08 -4.21
N ALA A 105 -35.68 -20.37 -3.09
CA ALA A 105 -35.92 -19.42 -2.02
C ALA A 105 -34.60 -18.82 -1.51
N PRO A 106 -34.56 -17.56 -1.05
CA PRO A 106 -33.32 -16.90 -0.68
C PRO A 106 -32.69 -17.60 0.54
N GLN A 107 -31.55 -18.25 0.32
CA GLN A 107 -30.69 -18.72 1.41
C GLN A 107 -30.16 -17.51 2.18
N ALA A 108 -30.40 -17.49 3.50
CA ALA A 108 -29.93 -16.45 4.40
C ALA A 108 -28.40 -16.49 4.49
N GLY A 109 -27.72 -15.51 3.88
CA GLY A 109 -26.26 -15.36 3.95
C GLY A 109 -25.63 -14.82 2.67
N LEU A 110 -26.27 -14.99 1.51
CA LEU A 110 -25.81 -14.39 0.24
C LEU A 110 -26.25 -12.93 0.16
N ALA A 111 -25.31 -12.04 -0.17
CA ALA A 111 -25.61 -10.65 -0.49
C ALA A 111 -26.78 -10.58 -1.49
N PRO A 112 -27.71 -9.62 -1.34
CA PRO A 112 -28.88 -9.54 -2.20
C PRO A 112 -28.45 -9.59 -3.66
N ARG A 113 -29.07 -10.48 -4.44
CA ARG A 113 -28.75 -10.68 -5.85
C ARG A 113 -28.90 -9.35 -6.58
N ARG A 114 -27.79 -8.77 -7.01
CA ARG A 114 -27.80 -7.51 -7.77
C ARG A 114 -28.57 -7.71 -9.08
N PRO A 115 -29.32 -6.71 -9.54
CA PRO A 115 -29.94 -6.79 -10.85
C PRO A 115 -28.88 -6.97 -11.93
N TYR A 116 -29.21 -7.73 -12.97
CA TYR A 116 -28.28 -7.93 -14.08
C TYR A 116 -28.18 -6.64 -14.90
N VAL A 117 -26.94 -6.18 -15.07
CA VAL A 117 -26.57 -5.06 -15.93
C VAL A 117 -25.33 -5.50 -16.73
N PRO A 118 -25.23 -5.21 -18.04
CA PRO A 118 -24.07 -5.56 -18.86
C PRO A 118 -22.87 -4.67 -18.54
N LEU A 119 -22.27 -4.85 -17.36
CA LEU A 119 -21.18 -4.01 -16.84
C LEU A 119 -19.96 -3.94 -17.77
N GLY A 120 -19.70 -4.98 -18.57
CA GLY A 120 -18.62 -4.97 -19.56
C GLY A 120 -18.85 -3.99 -20.71
N GLU A 121 -20.09 -3.79 -21.15
CA GLU A 121 -20.43 -2.79 -22.18
C GLU A 121 -20.48 -1.39 -21.58
N VAL A 122 -21.06 -1.27 -20.38
CA VAL A 122 -21.10 -0.01 -19.64
C VAL A 122 -19.69 0.52 -19.36
N ALA A 123 -18.74 -0.35 -19.01
CA ALA A 123 -17.34 0.03 -18.82
C ALA A 123 -16.65 0.48 -20.12
N LYS A 124 -17.01 -0.09 -21.29
CA LYS A 124 -16.52 0.41 -22.59
C LYS A 124 -17.05 1.81 -22.88
N MET A 125 -18.31 2.07 -22.56
CA MET A 125 -18.92 3.40 -22.69
C MET A 125 -18.30 4.41 -21.74
N GLU A 126 -17.98 4.01 -20.51
CA GLU A 126 -17.25 4.84 -19.54
C GLU A 126 -15.86 5.21 -20.06
N LEU A 127 -15.09 4.21 -20.52
CA LEU A 127 -13.77 4.42 -21.09
C LEU A 127 -13.81 5.34 -22.31
N GLN A 128 -14.82 5.19 -23.16
CA GLN A 128 -15.02 6.10 -24.29
C GLN A 128 -15.30 7.54 -23.83
N GLY A 129 -16.11 7.71 -22.77
CA GLY A 129 -16.34 9.01 -22.14
C GLY A 129 -15.05 9.63 -21.59
N ASP A 130 -14.18 8.83 -20.97
CA ASP A 130 -12.86 9.26 -20.48
C ASP A 130 -11.98 9.74 -21.65
N TYR A 131 -11.89 8.96 -22.75
CA TYR A 131 -11.13 9.34 -23.95
C TYR A 131 -11.64 10.64 -24.59
N LEU A 132 -12.95 10.82 -24.69
CA LEU A 132 -13.54 12.06 -25.21
C LEU A 132 -13.26 13.25 -24.30
N THR A 133 -13.26 13.03 -22.98
CA THR A 133 -12.95 14.05 -21.97
C THR A 133 -11.50 14.52 -22.06
N GLU A 134 -10.57 13.58 -22.24
CA GLU A 134 -9.14 13.85 -22.48
C GLU A 134 -8.91 14.52 -23.84
N GLY A 135 -9.68 14.12 -24.87
CA GLY A 135 -9.64 14.70 -26.22
C GLY A 135 -10.32 16.06 -26.39
N GLY A 136 -10.95 16.61 -25.34
CA GLY A 136 -11.59 17.94 -25.38
C GLY A 136 -13.06 17.97 -25.80
N LEU A 137 -13.66 16.82 -26.14
CA LEU A 137 -15.06 16.69 -26.56
C LEU A 137 -16.00 16.52 -25.36
N HIS A 138 -16.16 17.59 -24.57
CA HIS A 138 -16.81 17.53 -23.26
C HIS A 138 -18.32 17.29 -23.32
N GLN A 139 -18.99 17.74 -24.39
CA GLN A 139 -20.44 17.56 -24.54
C GLN A 139 -20.80 16.10 -24.83
N GLU A 140 -20.05 15.44 -25.72
CA GLU A 140 -20.24 14.01 -26.01
C GLU A 140 -19.92 13.18 -24.77
N ALA A 141 -18.80 13.45 -24.10
CA ALA A 141 -18.42 12.75 -22.88
C ALA A 141 -19.51 12.82 -21.78
N LEU A 142 -20.16 13.98 -21.64
CA LEU A 142 -21.25 14.17 -20.68
C LEU A 142 -22.42 13.21 -20.94
N GLU A 143 -22.76 12.97 -22.20
CA GLU A 143 -23.83 12.05 -22.60
C GLU A 143 -23.45 10.60 -22.26
N TYR A 144 -22.22 10.19 -22.58
CA TYR A 144 -21.68 8.87 -22.19
C TYR A 144 -21.72 8.67 -20.67
N TYR A 145 -21.22 9.63 -19.89
CA TYR A 145 -21.25 9.54 -18.43
C TYR A 145 -22.68 9.51 -17.87
N GLY A 146 -23.62 10.24 -18.47
CA GLY A 146 -25.03 10.19 -18.07
C GLY A 146 -25.66 8.80 -18.23
N VAL A 147 -25.36 8.11 -19.34
CA VAL A 147 -25.81 6.73 -19.59
C VAL A 147 -25.17 5.77 -18.59
N VAL A 148 -23.86 5.87 -18.38
CA VAL A 148 -23.10 5.01 -17.46
C VAL A 148 -23.57 5.21 -16.02
N ALA A 149 -23.78 6.46 -15.59
CA ALA A 149 -24.26 6.77 -14.24
C ALA A 149 -25.61 6.11 -13.95
N LYS A 150 -26.57 6.19 -14.89
CA LYS A 150 -27.86 5.49 -14.77
C LYS A 150 -27.70 3.98 -14.65
N ALA A 151 -26.80 3.39 -15.44
CA ALA A 151 -26.54 1.95 -15.38
C ALA A 151 -25.91 1.55 -14.03
N TYR A 152 -25.00 2.36 -13.49
CA TYR A 152 -24.38 2.11 -12.18
C TYR A 152 -25.33 2.31 -11.01
N GLU A 153 -26.23 3.30 -11.07
CA GLU A 153 -27.29 3.48 -10.07
C GLU A 153 -28.25 2.30 -10.01
N LEU A 154 -28.47 1.61 -11.14
CA LEU A 154 -29.28 0.39 -11.18
C LEU A 154 -28.49 -0.83 -10.70
N ALA A 155 -27.20 -0.93 -11.05
CA ALA A 155 -26.37 -2.10 -10.73
C ALA A 155 -25.88 -2.14 -9.27
N TYR A 156 -25.65 -0.99 -8.66
CA TYR A 156 -25.01 -0.85 -7.35
C TYR A 156 -25.93 -0.23 -6.29
N PRO A 157 -25.74 -0.53 -4.99
CA PRO A 157 -26.48 0.15 -3.94
C PRO A 157 -26.13 1.64 -3.89
N LYS A 158 -27.03 2.44 -3.30
CA LYS A 158 -27.00 3.91 -3.32
C LYS A 158 -25.65 4.52 -2.93
N ASP A 159 -25.02 4.05 -1.85
CA ASP A 159 -23.77 4.63 -1.32
C ASP A 159 -22.50 3.87 -1.80
N HIS A 160 -22.55 3.24 -2.97
CA HIS A 160 -21.43 2.48 -3.52
C HIS A 160 -20.34 3.39 -4.13
N PRO A 161 -19.04 3.12 -3.91
CA PRO A 161 -17.95 3.98 -4.38
C PRO A 161 -17.89 4.15 -5.91
N GLN A 162 -18.31 3.14 -6.68
CA GLN A 162 -18.35 3.29 -8.15
C GLN A 162 -19.45 4.26 -8.62
N VAL A 163 -20.57 4.36 -7.88
CA VAL A 163 -21.62 5.34 -8.18
C VAL A 163 -21.13 6.75 -7.83
N ALA A 164 -20.38 6.88 -6.73
CA ALA A 164 -19.73 8.15 -6.39
C ALA A 164 -18.70 8.54 -7.46
N GLY A 165 -17.83 7.61 -7.87
CA GLY A 165 -16.81 7.85 -8.90
C GLY A 165 -17.37 8.31 -10.25
N ILE A 166 -18.40 7.64 -10.78
CA ILE A 166 -19.02 8.08 -12.05
C ILE A 166 -19.70 9.45 -11.92
N ARG A 167 -20.30 9.76 -10.76
CA ARG A 167 -20.87 11.08 -10.49
C ARG A 167 -19.82 12.18 -10.45
N LEU A 168 -18.60 11.88 -9.97
CA LEU A 168 -17.48 12.82 -10.02
C LEU A 168 -17.03 13.09 -11.46
N LYS A 169 -16.91 12.05 -12.29
CA LYS A 169 -16.61 12.21 -13.73
C LYS A 169 -17.66 13.05 -14.43
N LEU A 170 -18.93 12.79 -14.13
CA LEU A 170 -20.07 13.54 -14.64
C LEU A 170 -20.03 15.01 -14.17
N ALA A 171 -19.70 15.26 -12.91
CA ALA A 171 -19.49 16.61 -12.39
C ALA A 171 -18.36 17.33 -13.15
N GLY A 172 -17.23 16.68 -13.38
CA GLY A 172 -16.13 17.20 -14.18
C GLY A 172 -16.57 17.58 -15.60
N ALA A 173 -17.35 16.73 -16.27
CA ALA A 173 -17.91 17.01 -17.59
C ALA A 173 -18.91 18.20 -17.57
N PHE A 174 -19.77 18.30 -16.55
CA PHE A 174 -20.65 19.45 -16.37
C PHE A 174 -19.88 20.76 -16.18
N ARG A 175 -18.78 20.75 -15.42
CA ARG A 175 -17.93 21.95 -15.25
C ARG A 175 -17.38 22.39 -16.61
N ARG A 176 -16.82 21.45 -17.37
CA ARG A 176 -16.18 21.74 -18.67
C ARG A 176 -17.17 22.20 -19.75
N THR A 177 -18.44 21.86 -19.62
CA THR A 177 -19.53 22.33 -20.49
C THR A 177 -20.21 23.63 -19.98
N GLY A 178 -19.70 24.22 -18.90
CA GLY A 178 -20.19 25.49 -18.33
C GLY A 178 -21.40 25.35 -17.38
N ARG A 179 -21.87 24.13 -17.11
CA ARG A 179 -23.01 23.88 -16.21
C ARG A 179 -22.54 23.77 -14.75
N LEU A 180 -22.03 24.88 -14.22
CA LEU A 180 -21.36 24.91 -12.92
C LEU A 180 -22.26 24.49 -11.75
N ALA A 181 -23.51 24.96 -11.70
CA ALA A 181 -24.45 24.60 -10.62
C ALA A 181 -24.75 23.09 -10.58
N SER A 182 -24.93 22.47 -11.75
CA SER A 182 -25.10 21.01 -11.86
C SER A 182 -23.82 20.27 -11.48
N SER A 183 -22.65 20.82 -11.78
CA SER A 183 -21.38 20.22 -11.36
C SER A 183 -21.22 20.21 -9.84
N LYS A 184 -21.42 21.37 -9.18
CA LYS A 184 -21.31 21.51 -7.72
C LYS A 184 -22.26 20.56 -6.98
N THR A 185 -23.52 20.50 -7.41
CA THR A 185 -24.52 19.59 -6.81
C THR A 185 -24.14 18.11 -6.94
N ASN A 186 -23.50 17.70 -8.04
CA ASN A 186 -23.00 16.34 -8.19
C ASN A 186 -21.78 16.05 -7.31
N CYS A 187 -20.85 17.01 -7.16
CA CYS A 187 -19.72 16.88 -6.24
C CYS A 187 -20.20 16.75 -4.78
N GLU A 188 -21.14 17.60 -4.36
CA GLU A 188 -21.73 17.54 -3.01
C GLU A 188 -22.47 16.23 -2.77
N ALA A 189 -23.24 15.75 -3.75
CA ALA A 189 -23.91 14.45 -3.66
C ALA A 189 -22.91 13.29 -3.56
N ALA A 190 -21.80 13.34 -4.30
CA ALA A 190 -20.75 12.33 -4.22
C ALA A 190 -20.05 12.34 -2.84
N LEU A 191 -19.77 13.52 -2.28
CA LEU A 191 -19.22 13.66 -0.93
C LEU A 191 -20.18 13.10 0.13
N GLN A 192 -21.49 13.38 0.02
CA GLN A 192 -22.50 12.80 0.92
C GLN A 192 -22.57 11.27 0.85
N MET A 193 -22.43 10.69 -0.35
CA MET A 193 -22.36 9.23 -0.50
C MET A 193 -21.10 8.66 0.15
N LEU A 194 -19.96 9.34 0.01
CA LEU A 194 -18.70 8.93 0.64
C LEU A 194 -18.75 9.07 2.17
N ASP A 195 -19.48 10.06 2.68
CA ASP A 195 -19.77 10.23 4.11
C ASP A 195 -20.59 9.08 4.69
N ASN A 196 -21.59 8.60 3.95
CA ASN A 196 -22.43 7.48 4.36
C ASN A 196 -21.71 6.12 4.25
N ALA A 197 -20.64 6.04 3.47
CA ALA A 197 -19.87 4.82 3.30
C ALA A 197 -19.05 4.49 4.55
N VAL A 198 -18.99 3.21 4.93
CA VAL A 198 -18.30 2.77 6.17
C VAL A 198 -16.79 2.96 6.11
N GLN A 199 -16.18 2.78 4.92
CA GLN A 199 -14.75 2.92 4.68
C GLN A 199 -14.51 3.41 3.24
N PRO A 200 -14.77 4.70 2.96
CA PRO A 200 -14.54 5.27 1.64
C PRO A 200 -13.05 5.23 1.28
N PRO A 201 -12.69 4.97 0.01
CA PRO A 201 -11.32 5.04 -0.44
C PRO A 201 -10.82 6.50 -0.46
N LEU A 202 -9.61 6.72 0.04
CA LEU A 202 -9.03 8.05 0.17
C LEU A 202 -8.86 8.75 -1.19
N GLU A 203 -8.53 7.99 -2.23
CA GLU A 203 -8.40 8.47 -3.60
C GLU A 203 -9.67 9.16 -4.11
N LEU A 204 -10.84 8.53 -3.95
CA LEU A 204 -12.10 9.12 -4.40
C LEU A 204 -12.49 10.36 -3.59
N ILE A 205 -12.10 10.43 -2.32
CA ILE A 205 -12.35 11.60 -1.47
C ILE A 205 -11.52 12.79 -1.94
N VAL A 206 -10.22 12.58 -2.18
CA VAL A 206 -9.33 13.63 -2.66
C VAL A 206 -9.75 14.08 -4.05
N GLU A 207 -10.14 13.15 -4.94
CA GLU A 207 -10.70 13.47 -6.26
C GLU A 207 -12.01 14.27 -6.14
N ALA A 208 -12.90 13.91 -5.22
CA ALA A 208 -14.14 14.65 -5.00
C ALA A 208 -13.91 16.09 -4.53
N LEU A 209 -12.98 16.27 -3.59
CA LEU A 209 -12.60 17.61 -3.10
C LEU A 209 -11.86 18.40 -4.16
N PHE A 210 -11.02 17.76 -4.97
CA PHE A 210 -10.34 18.41 -6.10
C PHE A 210 -11.34 18.92 -7.14
N GLU A 211 -12.28 18.08 -7.57
CA GLU A 211 -13.32 18.47 -8.51
C GLU A 211 -14.23 19.57 -7.93
N LEU A 212 -14.55 19.50 -6.62
CA LEU A 212 -15.26 20.56 -5.92
C LEU A 212 -14.47 21.88 -5.93
N GLY A 213 -13.18 21.86 -5.58
CA GLY A 213 -12.30 23.03 -5.60
C GLY A 213 -12.25 23.70 -6.97
N LEU A 214 -12.08 22.91 -8.04
CA LEU A 214 -12.12 23.40 -9.42
C LEU A 214 -13.48 24.00 -9.81
N THR A 215 -14.59 23.44 -9.33
CA THR A 215 -15.92 24.02 -9.58
C THR A 215 -16.13 25.33 -8.85
N SER A 216 -15.66 25.43 -7.60
CA SER A 216 -15.70 26.64 -6.79
C SER A 216 -14.84 27.75 -7.41
N GLU A 217 -13.64 27.41 -7.91
CA GLU A 217 -12.78 28.32 -8.65
C GLU A 217 -13.49 28.87 -9.90
N ALA A 218 -14.12 28.00 -10.69
CA ALA A 218 -14.88 28.40 -11.88
C ALA A 218 -16.10 29.28 -11.55
N MET A 219 -16.69 29.13 -10.37
CA MET A 219 -17.75 29.99 -9.84
C MET A 219 -17.23 31.30 -9.23
N SER A 220 -15.91 31.52 -9.19
CA SER A 220 -15.27 32.65 -8.49
C SER A 220 -15.55 32.69 -6.98
N ASP A 221 -15.72 31.53 -6.35
CA ASP A 221 -15.92 31.41 -4.90
C ASP A 221 -14.58 31.55 -4.15
N ASP A 222 -14.57 32.31 -3.07
CA ASP A 222 -13.41 32.53 -2.21
C ASP A 222 -12.97 31.27 -1.46
N ALA A 223 -13.88 30.33 -1.27
CA ALA A 223 -13.61 29.07 -0.56
C ALA A 223 -12.73 28.08 -1.36
N ALA A 224 -12.50 28.28 -2.66
CA ALA A 224 -11.81 27.29 -3.50
C ALA A 224 -10.41 26.90 -2.98
N GLY A 225 -9.60 27.88 -2.56
CA GLY A 225 -8.28 27.64 -1.97
C GLY A 225 -8.33 26.74 -0.73
N THR A 226 -9.30 26.98 0.15
CA THR A 226 -9.46 26.20 1.38
C THR A 226 -9.86 24.75 1.11
N VAL A 227 -10.64 24.48 0.05
CA VAL A 227 -11.02 23.11 -0.34
C VAL A 227 -9.80 22.31 -0.81
N PHE A 228 -8.86 22.93 -1.53
CA PHE A 228 -7.62 22.26 -1.92
C PHE A 228 -6.74 21.95 -0.69
N GLU A 229 -6.63 22.87 0.26
CA GLU A 229 -5.90 22.64 1.51
C GLU A 229 -6.55 21.55 2.37
N GLU A 230 -7.88 21.50 2.44
CA GLU A 230 -8.63 20.42 3.10
C GLU A 230 -8.29 19.05 2.52
N ALA A 231 -8.20 18.93 1.20
CA ALA A 231 -7.86 17.67 0.53
C ALA A 231 -6.45 17.19 0.92
N VAL A 232 -5.48 18.11 0.97
CA VAL A 232 -4.09 17.79 1.33
C VAL A 232 -3.97 17.46 2.82
N ALA A 233 -4.71 18.15 3.69
CA ALA A 233 -4.77 17.83 5.11
C ALA A 233 -5.27 16.39 5.36
N LEU A 234 -6.28 15.94 4.61
CA LEU A 234 -6.76 14.55 4.69
C LEU A 234 -5.68 13.55 4.24
N VAL A 235 -4.92 13.89 3.18
CA VAL A 235 -3.79 13.07 2.73
C VAL A 235 -2.73 12.98 3.83
N ASP A 236 -2.31 14.09 4.41
CA ASP A 236 -1.29 14.08 5.48
C ASP A 236 -1.72 13.27 6.72
N MET A 237 -3.01 13.26 7.05
CA MET A 237 -3.54 12.51 8.20
C MET A 237 -3.67 11.00 7.96
N PHE A 238 -4.15 10.59 6.78
CA PHE A 238 -4.58 9.21 6.54
C PHE A 238 -3.76 8.44 5.50
N HIS A 239 -3.00 9.11 4.64
CA HIS A 239 -2.23 8.46 3.57
C HIS A 239 -0.94 7.80 4.09
N ASN A 240 -0.62 6.60 3.62
CA ASN A 240 0.68 5.98 3.86
C ASN A 240 1.61 6.22 2.66
N SER A 241 2.40 7.28 2.76
CA SER A 241 3.30 7.69 1.68
C SER A 241 4.34 6.64 1.26
N GLY A 242 4.65 5.64 2.11
CA GLY A 242 5.61 4.59 1.81
C GLY A 242 5.03 3.34 1.13
N GLN A 243 3.73 3.10 1.24
CA GLN A 243 3.13 1.82 0.85
C GLN A 243 3.22 1.56 -0.67
N SER A 244 3.15 2.60 -1.50
CA SER A 244 3.22 2.47 -2.96
C SER A 244 4.53 1.86 -3.46
N HIS A 245 5.65 2.13 -2.79
CA HIS A 245 6.99 1.69 -3.21
C HIS A 245 7.59 0.56 -2.36
N LYS A 246 6.82 -0.03 -1.44
CA LYS A 246 7.29 -1.08 -0.54
C LYS A 246 7.99 -2.24 -1.25
N MET A 247 7.38 -2.74 -2.34
CA MET A 247 7.93 -3.84 -3.14
C MET A 247 8.84 -3.39 -4.29
N LEU A 248 8.89 -2.09 -4.57
CA LEU A 248 9.65 -1.50 -5.67
C LEU A 248 11.06 -1.08 -5.24
N ARG A 249 11.20 -0.66 -3.98
CA ARG A 249 12.41 -0.04 -3.42
C ARG A 249 13.68 -0.88 -3.54
N LEU A 250 13.59 -2.19 -3.34
CA LEU A 250 14.76 -3.09 -3.38
C LEU A 250 15.05 -3.67 -4.77
N LEU A 251 14.21 -3.39 -5.78
CA LEU A 251 14.36 -3.97 -7.13
C LEU A 251 15.69 -3.68 -7.81
N PRO A 252 16.34 -2.51 -7.64
CA PRO A 252 17.70 -2.26 -8.14
C PRO A 252 18.74 -3.31 -7.74
N ARG A 253 18.51 -4.05 -6.64
CA ARG A 253 19.43 -5.10 -6.15
C ARG A 253 19.33 -6.41 -6.95
N LEU A 254 18.31 -6.57 -7.79
CA LEU A 254 18.17 -7.72 -8.68
C LEU A 254 19.19 -7.70 -9.81
N GLY A 255 19.58 -6.51 -10.26
CA GLY A 255 20.57 -6.31 -11.32
C GLY A 255 21.90 -6.96 -10.99
N ARG A 256 22.30 -7.98 -11.75
CA ARG A 256 23.57 -8.73 -11.52
C ARG A 256 24.68 -8.36 -12.48
N ARG A 257 24.39 -7.65 -13.57
CA ARG A 257 25.37 -7.25 -14.60
C ARG A 257 25.62 -5.74 -14.53
N PHE A 258 26.81 -5.34 -14.94
CA PHE A 258 27.21 -3.92 -14.95
C PHE A 258 27.62 -3.41 -16.34
N ASN A 259 28.13 -4.29 -17.22
CA ASN A 259 28.55 -3.86 -18.57
C ASN A 259 27.39 -3.87 -19.58
N LEU A 260 26.43 -4.79 -19.44
CA LEU A 260 25.23 -4.93 -20.27
C LEU A 260 24.04 -5.17 -19.33
N ASN A 261 22.85 -4.71 -19.71
CA ASN A 261 21.63 -4.76 -18.92
C ASN A 261 21.78 -4.10 -17.53
N PHE A 262 22.54 -2.99 -17.46
CA PHE A 262 22.79 -2.30 -16.18
C PHE A 262 21.60 -1.45 -15.74
N GLU A 263 20.63 -1.19 -16.62
CA GLU A 263 19.37 -0.54 -16.32
C GLU A 263 18.59 -1.26 -15.22
N GLU A 264 18.77 -2.58 -15.06
CA GLU A 264 18.21 -3.36 -13.93
C GLU A 264 18.65 -2.82 -12.56
N LYS A 265 19.80 -2.13 -12.48
CA LYS A 265 20.30 -1.48 -11.25
C LYS A 265 19.80 -0.06 -11.07
N PHE A 266 19.14 0.50 -12.08
CA PHE A 266 18.65 1.88 -12.10
C PHE A 266 17.16 1.95 -12.45
N VAL A 267 16.43 0.84 -12.27
CA VAL A 267 14.99 0.81 -12.49
C VAL A 267 14.33 1.84 -11.59
N TYR A 268 13.55 2.73 -12.21
CA TYR A 268 12.84 3.79 -11.54
C TYR A 268 11.35 3.66 -11.84
N PHE A 269 10.54 3.85 -10.81
CA PHE A 269 9.09 3.87 -10.89
C PHE A 269 8.62 5.22 -10.39
N SER A 270 7.86 5.93 -11.23
CA SER A 270 7.39 7.27 -10.88
C SER A 270 6.32 7.19 -9.80
N PRO A 271 6.36 8.04 -8.75
CA PRO A 271 5.29 8.07 -7.78
C PRO A 271 3.95 8.52 -8.39
N PHE A 272 3.96 9.25 -9.50
CA PHE A 272 2.74 9.70 -10.16
C PHE A 272 1.94 8.54 -10.81
N ASP A 273 2.62 7.48 -11.27
CA ASP A 273 1.94 6.30 -11.84
C ASP A 273 1.51 5.32 -10.74
N TYR A 274 2.32 5.25 -9.68
CA TYR A 274 2.13 4.30 -8.61
C TYR A 274 1.31 4.85 -7.43
N ASP A 275 0.96 6.12 -7.42
CA ASP A 275 0.25 6.72 -6.30
C ASP A 275 -0.65 7.86 -6.79
N ARG A 276 -1.87 7.51 -7.17
CA ARG A 276 -2.85 8.47 -7.70
C ARG A 276 -3.28 9.48 -6.63
N VAL A 277 -3.34 9.08 -5.36
CA VAL A 277 -3.62 10.00 -4.24
C VAL A 277 -2.58 11.10 -4.16
N PHE A 278 -1.30 10.73 -4.27
CA PHE A 278 -0.18 11.67 -4.32
C PHE A 278 -0.28 12.63 -5.53
N ALA A 279 -0.59 12.11 -6.72
CA ALA A 279 -0.74 12.94 -7.92
C ALA A 279 -1.92 13.93 -7.81
N LEU A 280 -3.06 13.48 -7.26
CA LEU A 280 -4.21 14.35 -7.02
C LEU A 280 -3.89 15.45 -6.00
N ALA A 281 -3.20 15.10 -4.91
CA ALA A 281 -2.78 16.08 -3.90
C ALA A 281 -1.80 17.12 -4.47
N ASP A 282 -0.87 16.69 -5.32
CA ASP A 282 0.05 17.59 -6.02
C ASP A 282 -0.71 18.58 -6.92
N GLN A 283 -1.71 18.10 -7.66
CA GLN A 283 -2.56 18.94 -8.50
C GLN A 283 -3.44 19.90 -7.69
N CYS A 284 -3.95 19.48 -6.52
CA CYS A 284 -4.65 20.36 -5.58
C CYS A 284 -3.75 21.54 -5.17
N LEU A 285 -2.50 21.25 -4.78
CA LEU A 285 -1.56 22.29 -4.35
C LEU A 285 -1.16 23.20 -5.51
N GLU A 286 -0.96 22.66 -6.72
CA GLU A 286 -0.71 23.48 -7.91
C GLU A 286 -1.84 24.47 -8.19
N ARG A 287 -3.09 24.00 -8.14
CA ARG A 287 -4.24 24.87 -8.39
C ARG A 287 -4.45 25.88 -7.27
N ALA A 288 -4.20 25.50 -6.02
CA ALA A 288 -4.21 26.43 -4.89
C ALA A 288 -3.15 27.53 -5.02
N GLU A 289 -1.94 27.19 -5.48
CA GLU A 289 -0.88 28.16 -5.75
C GLU A 289 -1.34 29.19 -6.79
N VAL A 290 -1.84 28.75 -7.95
CA VAL A 290 -2.35 29.64 -9.01
C VAL A 290 -3.48 30.52 -8.48
N PHE A 291 -4.39 29.96 -7.68
CA PHE A 291 -5.51 30.68 -7.07
C PHE A 291 -5.04 31.80 -6.12
N TYR A 292 -4.06 31.53 -5.24
CA TYR A 292 -3.52 32.54 -4.32
C TYR A 292 -2.66 33.58 -5.05
N GLN A 293 -1.93 33.19 -6.09
CA GLN A 293 -1.18 34.11 -6.95
C GLN A 293 -2.12 35.11 -7.62
N ALA A 294 -3.24 34.65 -8.20
CA ALA A 294 -4.24 35.51 -8.82
C ALA A 294 -4.84 36.55 -7.87
N ARG A 295 -4.88 36.23 -6.56
CA ARG A 295 -5.40 37.10 -5.50
C ARG A 295 -4.33 37.94 -4.79
N ASN A 296 -3.07 37.82 -5.20
CA ASN A 296 -1.91 38.45 -4.55
C ASN A 296 -1.71 38.05 -3.07
N ASP A 297 -2.20 36.87 -2.64
CA ASP A 297 -1.94 36.35 -1.30
C ASP A 297 -0.58 35.64 -1.25
N ARG A 298 0.47 36.40 -0.92
CA ARG A 298 1.84 35.85 -0.80
C ARG A 298 1.98 34.83 0.33
N ALA A 299 1.23 34.99 1.42
CA ALA A 299 1.33 34.08 2.56
C ALA A 299 0.73 32.71 2.21
N GLY A 300 -0.40 32.69 1.49
CA GLY A 300 -1.01 31.49 0.93
C GLY A 300 -0.07 30.73 -0.01
N VAL A 301 0.52 31.43 -0.98
CA VAL A 301 1.48 30.83 -1.93
C VAL A 301 2.65 30.16 -1.23
N MET A 302 3.27 30.83 -0.25
CA MET A 302 4.42 30.27 0.48
C MET A 302 4.04 29.00 1.26
N ARG A 303 2.86 28.97 1.88
CA ARG A 303 2.36 27.81 2.64
C ARG A 303 2.13 26.60 1.72
N VAL A 304 1.43 26.82 0.61
CA VAL A 304 1.11 25.77 -0.37
C VAL A 304 2.38 25.19 -0.99
N LEU A 305 3.35 26.04 -1.37
CA LEU A 305 4.63 25.58 -1.92
C LEU A 305 5.47 24.81 -0.90
N GLN A 306 5.46 25.21 0.37
CA GLN A 306 6.12 24.46 1.44
C GLN A 306 5.50 23.07 1.60
N GLN A 307 4.17 22.98 1.68
CA GLN A 307 3.46 21.70 1.76
C GLN A 307 3.73 20.81 0.54
N ARG A 308 3.70 21.38 -0.67
CA ARG A 308 3.99 20.65 -1.92
C ARG A 308 5.41 20.07 -1.91
N LYS A 309 6.38 20.86 -1.44
CA LYS A 309 7.77 20.42 -1.25
C LYS A 309 7.86 19.30 -0.21
N GLU A 310 7.22 19.45 0.94
CA GLU A 310 7.26 18.42 1.99
C GLU A 310 6.61 17.11 1.53
N LEU A 311 5.53 17.19 0.77
CA LEU A 311 4.81 16.06 0.21
C LEU A 311 5.71 15.27 -0.76
N ILE A 312 6.39 15.94 -1.69
CA ILE A 312 7.34 15.30 -2.61
C ILE A 312 8.58 14.77 -1.87
N ASP A 313 9.10 15.49 -0.86
CA ASP A 313 10.25 15.07 -0.07
C ASP A 313 9.94 13.79 0.74
N LYS A 314 8.76 13.71 1.38
CA LYS A 314 8.26 12.49 2.06
C LYS A 314 8.20 11.31 1.08
N LYS A 315 7.72 11.53 -0.15
CA LYS A 315 7.65 10.49 -1.17
C LYS A 315 9.05 10.02 -1.59
N PHE A 316 9.96 10.94 -1.90
CA PHE A 316 11.35 10.60 -2.24
C PHE A 316 12.08 9.89 -1.12
N PHE A 317 11.89 10.33 0.13
CA PHE A 317 12.47 9.69 1.30
C PHE A 317 12.08 8.21 1.39
N ASN A 318 10.80 7.89 1.18
CA ASN A 318 10.32 6.51 1.16
C ASN A 318 10.83 5.68 -0.02
N MET A 319 11.18 6.32 -1.13
CA MET A 319 11.82 5.66 -2.28
C MET A 319 13.33 5.48 -2.11
N ARG A 320 13.97 6.10 -1.11
CA ARG A 320 15.43 5.97 -0.91
C ARG A 320 15.82 4.55 -0.52
N ASP A 321 16.93 4.10 -1.09
CA ASP A 321 17.66 2.91 -0.67
C ASP A 321 19.15 3.11 -0.95
N PHE A 322 20.00 2.39 -0.22
CA PHE A 322 21.44 2.40 -0.47
C PHE A 322 21.81 1.40 -1.56
N ALA A 323 22.82 1.73 -2.38
CA ALA A 323 23.32 0.81 -3.37
C ALA A 323 23.87 -0.47 -2.72
N GLY A 324 23.57 -1.62 -3.34
CA GLY A 324 24.20 -2.90 -3.00
C GLY A 324 25.51 -3.09 -3.76
N ARG A 325 25.72 -4.30 -4.27
CA ARG A 325 26.89 -4.59 -5.12
C ARG A 325 26.78 -3.87 -6.47
N ILE A 326 27.78 -3.05 -6.79
CA ILE A 326 27.85 -2.27 -8.04
C ILE A 326 28.25 -3.17 -9.22
N HIS A 327 29.43 -3.80 -9.14
CA HIS A 327 29.96 -4.61 -10.24
C HIS A 327 29.23 -5.93 -10.46
N THR A 328 29.50 -6.54 -11.61
CA THR A 328 28.93 -7.82 -12.03
C THR A 328 29.09 -8.90 -10.96
N MET A 329 28.01 -9.66 -10.72
CA MET A 329 27.95 -10.85 -9.88
C MET A 329 27.59 -12.05 -10.75
N ARG A 330 28.40 -13.10 -10.70
CA ARG A 330 28.10 -14.37 -11.38
C ARG A 330 27.46 -15.35 -10.40
N GLY A 331 26.47 -16.12 -10.84
CA GLY A 331 25.76 -17.10 -9.99
C GLY A 331 24.76 -16.45 -9.02
N HIS A 332 24.66 -17.02 -7.81
CA HIS A 332 23.85 -16.55 -6.67
C HIS A 332 22.40 -16.14 -6.97
N TRP A 333 21.75 -16.76 -7.96
CA TRP A 333 20.39 -16.42 -8.39
C TRP A 333 19.34 -16.58 -7.28
N LYS A 334 19.58 -17.47 -6.30
CA LYS A 334 18.71 -17.69 -5.13
C LYS A 334 18.61 -16.46 -4.22
N ARG A 335 19.54 -15.50 -4.29
CA ARG A 335 19.50 -14.25 -3.50
C ARG A 335 18.28 -13.37 -3.81
N ARG A 336 17.63 -13.56 -4.96
CA ARG A 336 16.36 -12.86 -5.27
C ARG A 336 15.29 -13.04 -4.19
N ALA A 337 15.29 -14.18 -3.48
CA ALA A 337 14.34 -14.45 -2.40
C ALA A 337 14.56 -13.56 -1.17
N GLN A 338 15.79 -13.08 -0.95
CA GLN A 338 16.11 -12.12 0.12
C GLN A 338 15.79 -10.68 -0.29
N VAL A 339 15.92 -10.38 -1.59
CA VAL A 339 15.62 -9.05 -2.15
C VAL A 339 14.12 -8.81 -2.24
N LEU A 340 13.35 -9.80 -2.71
CA LEU A 340 11.91 -9.74 -2.86
C LEU A 340 11.22 -10.14 -1.56
N THR A 341 11.23 -9.22 -0.59
CA THR A 341 10.64 -9.40 0.73
C THR A 341 9.76 -8.21 1.10
N ASN A 342 8.97 -8.36 2.15
CA ASN A 342 8.18 -7.26 2.75
C ASN A 342 9.10 -6.33 3.55
N ALA A 343 10.13 -5.79 2.91
CA ALA A 343 11.09 -4.92 3.55
C ALA A 343 10.37 -3.70 4.13
N PRO A 344 10.62 -3.35 5.41
CA PRO A 344 9.97 -2.19 6.02
C PRO A 344 10.35 -0.93 5.23
N THR A 345 9.34 -0.10 4.99
CA THR A 345 9.57 1.23 4.40
C THR A 345 10.15 2.16 5.47
N PRO A 346 10.86 3.23 5.10
CA PRO A 346 11.34 4.21 6.07
C PRO A 346 10.23 4.75 6.97
N ASP A 347 9.04 5.03 6.42
CA ASP A 347 7.87 5.47 7.19
C ASP A 347 7.41 4.42 8.23
N GLU A 348 7.20 3.17 7.81
CA GLU A 348 6.81 2.09 8.75
C GLU A 348 7.88 1.84 9.82
N LEU A 349 9.16 1.91 9.45
CA LEU A 349 10.28 1.68 10.36
C LEU A 349 10.34 2.76 11.45
N LEU A 350 10.09 4.02 11.09
CA LEU A 350 10.08 5.14 12.03
C LEU A 350 8.82 5.14 12.90
N ARG A 351 7.64 4.85 12.32
CA ARG A 351 6.38 4.78 13.06
C ARG A 351 6.35 3.63 14.08
N TYR A 352 6.78 2.44 13.66
CA TYR A 352 6.76 1.23 14.48
C TYR A 352 8.14 0.88 15.03
N SER A 353 8.94 1.91 15.34
CA SER A 353 10.21 1.70 16.04
C SER A 353 9.94 0.93 17.34
N PRO A 354 10.72 -0.13 17.66
CA PRO A 354 10.46 -1.01 18.80
C PRO A 354 10.54 -0.29 20.16
N THR A 355 11.08 0.93 20.19
CA THR A 355 11.11 1.79 21.38
C THR A 355 9.81 2.56 21.59
N ILE A 356 9.12 2.95 20.52
CA ILE A 356 7.87 3.71 20.54
C ILE A 356 6.69 2.75 20.53
N HIS A 357 6.61 1.90 19.50
CA HIS A 357 5.64 0.82 19.40
C HIS A 357 6.25 -0.45 20.00
N GLN A 358 6.26 -0.50 21.33
CA GLN A 358 6.87 -1.60 22.06
C GLN A 358 6.19 -2.93 21.75
N VAL A 359 7.00 -3.99 21.69
CA VAL A 359 6.50 -5.35 21.55
C VAL A 359 5.85 -5.75 22.87
N TYR A 360 4.55 -6.02 22.84
CA TYR A 360 3.88 -6.61 23.99
C TYR A 360 4.50 -7.99 24.27
N ARG A 361 5.06 -8.13 25.47
CA ARG A 361 5.80 -9.31 25.89
C ARG A 361 5.15 -9.88 27.15
N ASP A 362 4.47 -11.01 26.98
CA ASP A 362 3.75 -11.70 28.06
C ASP A 362 4.61 -12.82 28.65
N PHE A 363 4.95 -12.69 29.94
CA PHE A 363 5.81 -13.64 30.65
C PHE A 363 5.16 -15.01 30.88
N LYS A 364 3.83 -15.12 30.70
CA LYS A 364 3.13 -16.40 30.77
C LYS A 364 3.70 -17.44 29.80
N TYR A 365 4.24 -17.00 28.67
CA TYR A 365 4.82 -17.84 27.64
C TYR A 365 6.36 -17.84 27.65
N GLU A 366 6.97 -17.30 28.70
CA GLU A 366 8.42 -17.17 28.83
C GLU A 366 8.93 -17.84 30.10
N LEU A 367 10.23 -18.16 30.09
CA LEU A 367 10.93 -18.78 31.23
C LEU A 367 11.73 -17.78 32.07
N ASN A 368 11.82 -16.53 31.61
CA ASN A 368 12.59 -15.47 32.24
C ASN A 368 11.66 -14.29 32.53
N ALA A 369 11.75 -13.73 33.72
CA ALA A 369 11.08 -12.50 34.09
C ALA A 369 12.08 -11.53 34.75
N PRO A 370 11.76 -10.23 34.78
CA PRO A 370 12.51 -9.26 35.59
C PRO A 370 12.40 -9.56 37.08
N ILE A 371 13.38 -9.06 37.84
CA ILE A 371 13.34 -9.07 39.31
C ILE A 371 12.04 -8.41 39.79
N GLY A 372 11.39 -9.01 40.79
CA GLY A 372 10.09 -8.59 41.31
C GLY A 372 8.89 -9.27 40.63
N ARG A 373 9.03 -9.78 39.39
CA ARG A 373 7.95 -10.47 38.64
C ARG A 373 8.20 -11.97 38.45
N GLU A 374 8.98 -12.56 39.34
CA GLU A 374 9.41 -13.98 39.27
C GLU A 374 8.26 -14.99 39.18
N LYS A 375 7.09 -14.66 39.75
CA LYS A 375 5.92 -15.56 39.79
C LYS A 375 5.09 -15.55 38.50
N GLU A 376 5.36 -14.64 37.58
CA GLU A 376 4.59 -14.48 36.33
C GLU A 376 5.12 -15.31 35.17
N VAL A 377 6.27 -15.95 35.35
CA VAL A 377 6.89 -16.89 34.42
C VAL A 377 5.97 -18.09 34.17
N GLN A 378 6.11 -18.73 33.00
CA GLN A 378 5.36 -19.95 32.66
C GLN A 378 5.33 -20.96 33.84
N PRO A 379 4.13 -21.39 34.27
CA PRO A 379 3.99 -22.29 35.40
C PRO A 379 4.47 -23.70 35.04
N GLY A 380 5.03 -24.39 36.02
CA GLY A 380 5.44 -25.80 35.91
C GLY A 380 5.00 -26.58 37.14
N VAL A 381 4.58 -27.83 36.95
CA VAL A 381 4.22 -28.72 38.07
C VAL A 381 5.50 -29.19 38.75
N ASN A 382 5.52 -29.14 40.08
CA ASN A 382 6.66 -29.56 40.91
C ASN A 382 7.98 -28.88 40.53
N ARG A 383 7.94 -27.56 40.26
CA ARG A 383 9.13 -26.78 39.94
C ARG A 383 10.02 -26.61 41.17
N VAL A 384 11.16 -27.29 41.18
CA VAL A 384 12.20 -27.17 42.22
C VAL A 384 13.40 -26.43 41.64
N VAL A 385 13.84 -25.37 42.31
CA VAL A 385 15.07 -24.66 41.94
C VAL A 385 16.25 -25.44 42.50
N HIS A 386 17.13 -25.95 41.62
CA HIS A 386 18.30 -26.73 42.01
C HIS A 386 19.50 -25.82 42.35
N ASP A 387 20.11 -25.23 41.33
CA ASP A 387 21.25 -24.33 41.42
C ASP A 387 21.25 -23.38 40.20
N MET A 388 22.20 -22.46 40.14
CA MET A 388 22.35 -21.52 39.01
C MET A 388 22.94 -22.15 37.73
N GLY A 389 23.11 -23.48 37.67
CA GLY A 389 23.64 -24.16 36.48
C GLY A 389 25.14 -23.93 36.22
N ASN A 390 25.96 -23.76 37.25
CA ASN A 390 27.40 -23.50 37.10
C ASN A 390 28.11 -24.64 36.33
N PRO A 391 28.81 -24.38 35.21
CA PRO A 391 29.46 -25.43 34.42
C PRO A 391 30.55 -26.19 35.18
N TYR A 392 31.16 -25.58 36.21
CA TYR A 392 32.26 -26.18 36.98
C TYR A 392 31.81 -27.14 38.09
N ARG A 393 30.50 -27.29 38.32
CA ARG A 393 29.95 -28.24 39.33
C ARG A 393 30.28 -29.70 39.05
N ARG A 394 30.55 -30.03 37.77
CA ARG A 394 30.94 -31.36 37.30
C ARG A 394 32.43 -31.67 37.53
N ASN A 395 33.23 -30.68 37.92
CA ASN A 395 34.64 -30.88 38.21
C ASN A 395 34.82 -31.46 39.62
N GLY A 396 36.08 -31.63 40.05
CA GLY A 396 36.40 -32.19 41.35
C GLY A 396 35.93 -31.35 42.54
N VAL A 397 36.02 -31.97 43.72
CA VAL A 397 35.55 -31.42 45.01
C VAL A 397 36.11 -30.02 45.32
N ARG A 398 37.34 -29.72 44.88
CA ARG A 398 37.93 -28.39 45.05
C ARG A 398 37.11 -27.31 44.35
N SER A 399 36.68 -27.56 43.10
CA SER A 399 35.80 -26.65 42.38
C SER A 399 34.49 -26.47 43.13
N GLN A 400 33.84 -27.55 43.54
CA GLN A 400 32.59 -27.51 44.30
C GLN A 400 32.67 -26.66 45.58
N ARG A 401 33.80 -26.69 46.29
CA ARG A 401 34.02 -25.85 47.48
C ARG A 401 34.12 -24.36 47.16
N MET A 402 34.63 -23.97 45.98
CA MET A 402 34.82 -22.56 45.62
C MET A 402 33.52 -21.78 45.43
N PHE A 403 32.43 -22.45 45.05
CA PHE A 403 31.14 -21.80 44.77
C PHE A 403 30.02 -22.23 45.72
N ARG A 404 30.38 -22.79 46.88
CA ARG A 404 29.43 -23.28 47.88
C ARG A 404 28.41 -22.22 48.34
N ASP A 405 28.82 -20.94 48.39
CA ASP A 405 27.96 -19.85 48.87
C ASP A 405 27.29 -19.04 47.75
N ALA A 406 27.62 -19.33 46.49
CA ALA A 406 27.12 -18.56 45.33
C ALA A 406 25.59 -18.59 45.24
N GLU A 407 24.97 -19.74 45.52
CA GLU A 407 23.51 -19.92 45.52
C GLU A 407 22.83 -19.07 46.58
N LYS A 408 23.32 -19.10 47.82
CA LYS A 408 22.78 -18.29 48.92
C LYS A 408 22.92 -16.80 48.65
N ASN A 409 24.02 -16.38 48.04
CA ASN A 409 24.23 -14.99 47.68
C ASN A 409 23.27 -14.55 46.57
N PHE A 410 23.01 -15.40 45.57
CA PHE A 410 22.05 -15.13 44.51
C PHE A 410 20.60 -15.09 45.02
N GLU A 411 20.24 -16.01 45.91
CA GLU A 411 18.94 -16.02 46.57
C GLU A 411 18.71 -14.76 47.43
N LYS A 412 19.74 -14.29 48.14
CA LYS A 412 19.69 -13.02 48.88
C LYS A 412 19.53 -11.83 47.94
N TYR A 413 20.24 -11.82 46.81
CA TYR A 413 20.16 -10.75 45.81
C TYR A 413 18.74 -10.61 45.25
N ILE A 414 18.12 -11.71 44.80
CA ILE A 414 16.74 -11.68 44.27
C ILE A 414 15.74 -11.27 45.35
N ARG A 415 15.96 -11.68 46.61
CA ARG A 415 15.06 -11.34 47.71
C ARG A 415 15.17 -9.88 48.16
N ALA A 416 16.35 -9.29 48.19
CA ALA A 416 16.56 -7.93 48.68
C ALA A 416 15.80 -6.90 47.84
N ASP A 417 15.87 -7.03 46.52
CA ASP A 417 15.23 -6.10 45.58
C ASP A 417 13.70 -6.30 45.48
N ALA A 418 13.17 -7.42 45.99
CA ALA A 418 11.73 -7.70 46.03
C ALA A 418 11.00 -6.97 47.18
N PHE A 419 11.72 -6.33 48.11
CA PHE A 419 11.15 -5.61 49.27
C PHE A 419 11.27 -4.08 49.19
N GLU A 420 12.01 -3.53 48.22
CA GLU A 420 12.18 -2.07 48.02
C GLU A 420 11.24 -1.48 46.93
N ALA A 421 10.36 -2.29 46.34
CA ALA A 421 9.28 -1.89 45.43
C ALA A 421 7.92 -2.29 46.01
#